data_AF-A0A544ZJ39-F1
#
_entry.id   AF-A0A544ZJ39-F1
#
_cell.length_a   1.000
_cell.length_b   1.000
_cell.length_c   1.000
_cell.angle_alpha   90.00
_cell.angle_beta   90.00
_cell.angle_gamma   90.00
#
_symmetry.space_group_name_H-M   'P 1'
#
loop_
_entity.id
_entity.type
_entity.pdbx_description
1 polymer ?
#
loop_
_entity_poly.entity_id
_entity_poly.type
_entity_poly.pdbx_seq_one_letter_code
_entity_poly.pdbx_strand_id
1 'polypeptide(L)'
;MSAQSQEFTPDGPLPEKNLRAIRRALVVPQDRDGFDAGLDVVLAEVRASLDLGRLSEFIHTWWLIACDSLKDPQGRRDLYQRAVRVQELADAGKPIPRGAKTWRELLAERGVER
;
A
#
# COMPACT_ATOMS: atom_id res chain seq x y z
N MET A 1 9.85 25.23 -11.14
CA MET A 1 10.51 24.44 -10.08
C MET A 1 10.62 23.02 -10.60
N SER A 2 11.82 22.54 -10.91
CA SER A 2 12.02 21.18 -11.39
C SER A 2 11.93 20.21 -10.21
N ALA A 3 11.03 19.23 -10.27
CA ALA A 3 10.99 18.14 -9.31
C ALA A 3 12.30 17.35 -9.45
N GLN A 4 13.20 17.49 -8.47
CA GLN A 4 14.38 16.64 -8.41
C GLN A 4 13.91 15.20 -8.19
N SER A 5 14.35 14.29 -9.05
CA SER A 5 14.28 12.85 -8.82
C SER A 5 15.05 12.57 -7.55
N GLN A 6 14.34 12.47 -6.43
CA GLN A 6 14.92 12.01 -5.17
C GLN A 6 15.27 10.54 -5.40
N GLU A 7 16.53 10.27 -5.77
CA GLU A 7 17.06 8.91 -5.78
C GLU A 7 16.94 8.37 -4.37
N PHE A 8 15.99 7.45 -4.22
CA PHE A 8 15.58 6.92 -2.94
C PHE A 8 16.60 5.88 -2.47
N THR A 9 17.27 6.19 -1.38
CA THR A 9 18.02 5.25 -0.57
C THR A 9 17.22 5.01 0.72
N PRO A 10 16.61 3.83 0.92
CA PRO A 10 15.98 3.53 2.20
C PRO A 10 17.03 3.62 3.31
N ASP A 11 16.71 4.31 4.41
CA ASP A 11 17.48 4.20 5.66
C ASP A 11 17.21 2.81 6.26
N GLY A 12 17.98 1.83 5.80
CA GLY A 12 17.96 0.46 6.30
C GLY A 12 17.52 -0.58 5.27
N PRO A 13 17.72 -1.88 5.59
CA PRO A 13 17.40 -2.96 4.68
C PRO A 13 15.88 -3.08 4.47
N LEU A 14 15.48 -3.31 3.22
CA LEU A 14 14.12 -3.74 2.90
C LEU A 14 13.78 -5.04 3.66
N PRO A 15 12.51 -5.26 4.01
CA PRO A 15 12.11 -6.47 4.71
C PRO A 15 12.34 -7.66 3.79
N GLU A 16 12.74 -8.79 4.37
CA GLU A 16 12.79 -10.04 3.62
C GLU A 16 11.40 -10.40 3.07
N LYS A 17 11.36 -11.06 1.90
CA LYS A 17 10.12 -11.46 1.25
C LYS A 17 9.55 -12.75 1.85
N ASN A 18 9.25 -12.71 3.15
CA ASN A 18 8.58 -13.76 3.88
C ASN A 18 7.52 -13.19 4.82
N LEU A 19 6.50 -14.00 5.16
CA LEU A 19 5.32 -13.57 5.92
C LEU A 19 5.71 -12.91 7.26
N ARG A 20 6.70 -13.45 7.97
CA ARG A 20 7.13 -12.96 9.29
C ARG A 20 7.76 -11.57 9.19
N ALA A 21 8.70 -11.39 8.26
CA ALA A 21 9.38 -10.11 8.06
C ALA A 21 8.41 -9.03 7.57
N ILE A 22 7.53 -9.40 6.62
CA ILE A 22 6.47 -8.53 6.11
C ILE A 22 5.57 -8.06 7.26
N ARG A 23 5.01 -8.99 8.05
CA ARG A 23 4.10 -8.66 9.15
C ARG A 23 4.73 -7.75 10.22
N ARG A 24 6.04 -7.88 10.46
CA ARG A 24 6.79 -7.01 11.37
C ARG A 24 7.01 -5.60 10.81
N ALA A 25 7.18 -5.48 9.50
CA ALA A 25 7.45 -4.23 8.81
C ALA A 25 6.20 -3.34 8.64
N LEU A 26 4.99 -3.90 8.75
CA LEU A 26 3.76 -3.11 8.73
C LEU A 26 3.67 -2.23 9.97
N VAL A 27 3.63 -0.91 9.79
CA VAL A 27 3.75 0.08 10.89
C VAL A 27 2.41 0.59 11.40
N VAL A 28 1.35 0.48 10.61
CA VAL A 28 -0.02 0.90 10.99
C VAL A 28 -0.91 -0.31 11.31
N PRO A 29 -1.85 -0.19 12.28
CA PRO A 29 -2.76 -1.28 12.64
C PRO A 29 -3.58 -1.81 11.47
N GLN A 30 -4.10 -0.92 10.62
CA GLN A 30 -4.99 -1.29 9.53
C GLN A 30 -4.32 -2.21 8.50
N ASP A 31 -3.03 -1.99 8.20
CA ASP A 31 -2.26 -2.86 7.32
C ASP A 31 -2.05 -4.23 7.98
N ARG A 32 -1.79 -4.26 9.28
CA ARG A 32 -1.61 -5.52 10.03
C ARG A 32 -2.88 -6.35 10.05
N ASP A 33 -4.01 -5.71 10.33
CA ASP A 33 -5.31 -6.36 10.36
C ASP A 33 -5.69 -6.88 8.97
N GLY A 34 -5.45 -6.08 7.92
CA GLY A 34 -5.65 -6.48 6.53
C GLY A 34 -4.75 -7.64 6.11
N PHE A 35 -3.50 -7.65 6.56
CA PHE A 35 -2.56 -8.74 6.28
C PHE A 35 -3.03 -10.03 6.96
N ASP A 36 -3.37 -9.98 8.24
CA ASP A 36 -3.76 -11.16 9.00
C ASP A 36 -5.05 -11.77 8.44
N ALA A 37 -6.07 -10.94 8.20
CA ALA A 37 -7.33 -11.39 7.61
C ALA A 37 -7.14 -11.95 6.19
N GLY A 38 -6.32 -11.29 5.37
CA GLY A 38 -6.04 -11.76 4.01
C GLY A 38 -5.23 -13.06 3.99
N LEU A 39 -4.30 -13.23 4.94
CA LEU A 39 -3.49 -14.45 5.04
C LEU A 39 -4.37 -15.66 5.39
N ASP A 40 -5.33 -15.50 6.30
CA ASP A 40 -6.28 -16.56 6.65
C ASP A 40 -7.09 -17.03 5.43
N VAL A 41 -7.58 -16.09 4.62
CA VAL A 41 -8.30 -16.38 3.38
C VAL A 41 -7.43 -17.14 2.39
N VAL A 42 -6.22 -16.64 2.12
CA VAL A 42 -5.32 -17.26 1.14
C VAL A 42 -4.87 -18.65 1.59
N LEU A 43 -4.62 -18.86 2.88
CA LEU A 43 -4.28 -20.18 3.41
C LEU A 43 -5.45 -21.17 3.30
N ALA A 44 -6.70 -20.70 3.49
CA ALA A 44 -7.88 -21.52 3.28
C ALA A 44 -8.03 -21.92 1.80
N GLU A 45 -7.79 -21.00 0.87
CA GLU A 45 -7.81 -21.26 -0.57
C GLU A 45 -6.72 -22.25 -0.98
N VAL A 46 -5.48 -22.03 -0.55
CA VAL A 46 -4.35 -22.95 -0.81
C VAL A 46 -4.66 -24.35 -0.29
N ARG A 47 -5.27 -24.46 0.90
CA ARG A 47 -5.65 -25.76 1.45
C ARG A 47 -6.71 -26.46 0.59
N ALA A 48 -7.62 -25.72 0.00
CA ALA A 48 -8.69 -26.25 -0.84
C ALA A 48 -8.22 -26.64 -2.25
N SER A 49 -7.30 -25.87 -2.84
CA SER A 49 -6.87 -26.02 -4.24
C SER A 49 -5.50 -26.66 -4.41
N LEU A 50 -4.65 -26.64 -3.37
CA LEU A 50 -3.22 -26.92 -3.40
C LEU A 50 -2.42 -26.01 -4.37
N ASP A 51 -3.01 -24.89 -4.79
CA ASP A 51 -2.36 -23.91 -5.64
C ASP A 51 -1.62 -22.86 -4.79
N LEU A 52 -0.28 -22.88 -4.85
CA LEU A 52 0.59 -21.93 -4.16
C LEU A 52 0.74 -20.59 -4.89
N GLY A 53 0.23 -20.45 -6.12
CA GLY A 53 0.27 -19.22 -6.89
C GLY A 53 -0.34 -18.04 -6.13
N ARG A 54 -1.50 -18.26 -5.52
CA ARG A 54 -2.20 -17.25 -4.69
C ARG A 54 -1.38 -16.81 -3.49
N LEU A 55 -0.69 -17.73 -2.83
CA LEU A 55 0.18 -17.40 -1.70
C LEU A 55 1.40 -16.59 -2.15
N SER A 56 1.99 -16.93 -3.30
CA SER A 56 3.12 -16.18 -3.87
C SER A 56 2.73 -14.74 -4.22
N GLU A 57 1.57 -14.55 -4.85
CA GLU A 57 1.00 -13.23 -5.16
C GLU A 57 0.71 -12.43 -3.89
N PHE A 58 0.09 -13.05 -2.89
CA PHE A 58 -0.18 -12.45 -1.59
C PHE A 58 1.11 -11.93 -0.93
N ILE A 59 2.13 -12.79 -0.85
CA ILE A 59 3.44 -12.43 -0.30
C ILE A 59 4.05 -11.26 -1.08
N HIS A 60 3.94 -11.26 -2.41
CA HIS A 60 4.50 -10.19 -3.22
C HIS A 60 3.82 -8.83 -3.00
N THR A 61 2.49 -8.80 -3.03
CA THR A 61 1.71 -7.58 -2.81
C THR A 61 1.98 -6.99 -1.44
N TRP A 62 1.97 -7.82 -0.39
CA TRP A 62 2.21 -7.34 0.96
C TRP A 62 3.66 -6.95 1.21
N TRP A 63 4.61 -7.56 0.50
CA TRP A 63 6.01 -7.10 0.53
C TRP A 63 6.15 -5.68 -0.03
N LEU A 64 5.46 -5.33 -1.11
CA LEU A 64 5.45 -3.96 -1.64
C LEU A 64 4.87 -2.96 -0.62
N ILE A 65 3.77 -3.33 0.04
CA ILE A 65 3.15 -2.52 1.09
C ILE A 65 4.09 -2.35 2.29
N ALA A 66 4.80 -3.41 2.69
CA ALA A 66 5.77 -3.36 3.78
C ALA A 66 6.98 -2.46 3.44
N CYS A 67 7.47 -2.51 2.21
CA CYS A 67 8.49 -1.58 1.72
C CYS A 67 8.01 -0.12 1.79
N ASP A 68 6.79 0.17 1.32
CA ASP A 68 6.16 1.49 1.38
C ASP A 68 5.98 1.97 2.83
N SER A 69 5.49 1.08 3.70
CA SER A 69 5.29 1.35 5.13
C SER A 69 6.57 1.72 5.86
N LEU A 70 7.69 1.08 5.53
CA LEU A 70 9.00 1.40 6.10
C LEU A 70 9.57 2.70 5.53
N LYS A 71 9.33 2.95 4.25
CA LYS A 71 9.79 4.14 3.54
C LYS A 71 9.11 5.42 4.05
N ASP A 72 7.79 5.39 4.21
CA ASP A 72 7.02 6.56 4.64
C ASP A 72 5.92 6.16 5.65
N PRO A 73 6.29 5.88 6.92
CA PRO A 73 5.34 5.52 7.95
C PRO A 73 4.25 6.58 8.17
N GLN A 74 4.60 7.86 8.03
CA GLN A 74 3.67 8.95 8.25
C GLN A 74 2.71 9.09 7.06
N GLY A 75 3.21 9.02 5.83
CA GLY A 75 2.37 9.01 4.63
C GLY A 75 1.39 7.84 4.62
N ARG A 76 1.81 6.66 5.12
CA ARG A 76 0.91 5.52 5.30
C ARG A 76 -0.20 5.79 6.32
N ARG A 77 0.10 6.44 7.45
CA ARG A 77 -0.90 6.87 8.44
C ARG A 77 -1.87 7.89 7.85
N ASP A 78 -1.33 8.89 7.16
CA ASP A 78 -2.11 9.94 6.51
C ASP A 78 -3.05 9.36 5.46
N LEU A 79 -2.64 8.32 4.72
CA LEU A 79 -3.47 7.63 3.74
C LEU A 79 -4.73 7.05 4.40
N TYR A 80 -4.58 6.33 5.52
CA TYR A 80 -5.74 5.78 6.24
C TYR A 80 -6.65 6.87 6.82
N GLN A 81 -6.07 7.95 7.37
CA GLN A 81 -6.86 9.08 7.86
C GLN A 81 -7.66 9.76 6.74
N ARG A 82 -7.06 9.92 5.55
CA ARG A 82 -7.75 10.45 4.37
C ARG A 82 -8.85 9.51 3.91
N ALA A 83 -8.60 8.20 3.90
CA ALA A 83 -9.60 7.20 3.53
C ALA A 83 -10.82 7.26 4.46
N VAL A 84 -10.61 7.33 5.78
CA VAL A 84 -11.70 7.50 6.77
C VAL A 84 -12.48 8.78 6.49
N ARG A 85 -11.80 9.92 6.30
CA ARG A 85 -12.47 11.19 6.01
C ARG A 85 -13.29 11.16 4.72
N VAL A 86 -12.77 10.50 3.68
CA VAL A 86 -13.50 10.35 2.41
C VAL A 86 -14.74 9.49 2.61
N GLN A 87 -14.65 8.41 3.39
CA GLN A 87 -15.80 7.58 3.72
C GLN A 87 -16.85 8.35 4.51
N GLU A 88 -16.46 9.11 5.54
CA GLU A 88 -17.37 9.97 6.32
C GLU A 88 -18.11 11.00 5.45
N LEU A 89 -17.40 11.60 4.48
CA LEU A 89 -18.02 12.53 3.53
C LEU A 89 -19.01 11.81 2.61
N ALA A 90 -18.66 10.62 2.12
CA ALA A 90 -19.53 9.82 1.27
C ALA A 90 -20.81 9.40 2.01
N ASP A 91 -20.69 8.92 3.24
CA ASP A 91 -21.82 8.50 4.08
C ASP A 91 -22.75 9.67 4.42
N ALA A 92 -22.18 10.87 4.57
CA ALA A 92 -22.94 12.11 4.77
C ALA A 92 -23.53 12.71 3.48
N GLY A 93 -23.34 12.07 2.32
CA GLY A 93 -23.76 12.59 1.00
C GLY A 93 -23.05 13.87 0.60
N LYS A 94 -21.90 14.19 1.20
CA LYS A 94 -21.13 15.40 0.95
C LYS A 94 -20.17 15.21 -0.23
N PRO A 95 -19.83 16.28 -0.95
CA PRO A 95 -18.88 16.20 -2.05
C PRO A 95 -17.50 15.76 -1.57
N ILE A 96 -16.93 14.75 -2.23
CA ILE A 96 -15.58 14.24 -1.98
C ILE A 96 -14.57 15.16 -2.69
N PRO A 97 -13.56 15.71 -2.01
CA PRO A 97 -12.52 16.52 -2.64
C PRO A 97 -11.82 15.73 -3.75
N ARG A 98 -11.87 16.25 -4.98
CA ARG A 98 -11.10 15.72 -6.11
C ARG A 98 -9.91 16.64 -6.38
N GLY A 99 -8.78 16.06 -6.76
CA GLY A 99 -7.64 16.82 -7.25
C GLY A 99 -8.03 17.59 -8.52
N ALA A 100 -7.42 18.76 -8.73
CA ALA A 100 -7.68 19.60 -9.91
C ALA A 100 -7.08 19.02 -11.21
N LYS A 101 -6.21 18.01 -11.09
CA LYS A 101 -5.45 17.41 -12.20
C LYS A 101 -5.90 15.99 -12.45
N THR A 102 -6.00 15.64 -13.72
CA THR A 102 -6.15 14.29 -14.24
C THR A 102 -4.86 13.49 -14.06
N TRP A 103 -4.97 12.16 -14.14
CA TRP A 103 -3.79 11.28 -14.15
C TRP A 103 -2.79 11.64 -15.25
N ARG A 104 -3.29 12.02 -16.44
CA ARG A 104 -2.43 12.43 -17.56
C ARG A 104 -1.60 13.66 -17.21
N GLU A 105 -2.24 14.70 -16.68
CA GLU A 105 -1.55 15.93 -16.26
C GLU A 105 -0.52 15.65 -15.15
N LEU A 106 -0.87 14.80 -14.18
CA LEU A 106 0.07 14.41 -13.12
C LEU A 106 1.27 13.61 -13.65
N LEU A 107 1.07 12.73 -14.64
CA LEU A 107 2.13 11.92 -15.23
C LEU A 107 3.04 12.76 -16.13
N ALA A 108 2.47 13.66 -16.93
CA ALA A 108 3.20 14.61 -17.76
C ALA A 108 4.11 15.51 -16.90
N GLU A 109 3.59 16.07 -15.81
CA GLU A 109 4.37 16.90 -14.87
C GLU A 109 5.52 16.15 -14.19
N ARG A 110 5.36 14.84 -13.97
CA ARG A 110 6.39 13.98 -13.37
C ARG A 110 7.39 13.43 -14.40
N GLY A 111 7.22 13.74 -15.68
CA GLY A 111 8.07 13.23 -16.76
C GLY A 111 7.95 11.71 -16.94
N VAL A 112 6.80 11.12 -16.59
CA VAL A 112 6.55 9.67 -16.65
C VAL A 112 5.84 9.26 -17.95
N GLU A 113 5.39 10.22 -18.77
CA GLU A 113 4.91 9.93 -20.12
C GLU A 113 6.08 9.46 -21.01
N ARG A 114 6.10 8.17 -21.33
CA ARG A 114 6.83 7.59 -22.48
C ARG A 114 5.82 7.22 -23.56
#